data_AF-A0A3P8SHT1-F1
#
_entry.id   AF-A0A3P8SHT1-F1
#
_cell.length_a   1.000
_cell.length_b   1.000
_cell.length_c   1.000
_cell.angle_alpha   90.00
_cell.angle_beta   90.00
_cell.angle_gamma   90.00
#
_symmetry.space_group_name_H-M   'P 1'
#
loop_
_entity.id
_entity.type
_entity.pdbx_description
1 polymer ?
#
loop_
_entity_poly.entity_id
_entity_poly.type
_entity_poly.pdbx_seq_one_letter_code
_entity_poly.pdbx_strand_id
1 'polypeptide(L)'
;PPRSDATEGESRRNPERATRRRTRSMAASEDPSAQQEAEGELSLEEELLEVRDVYWIIFLIAPRHRGTPRPNQSKPHVVRPVEDITEDELQLVADNMTDKTYNSGSTCHQCRQKTVDTKTCCRSEDCRGIQGQFCGPCLRNRYGEDVRKALLDPVWKCPPCRGICNCSFCRQREGRCPTGILFPLAQFHGFSDVHSYLSRLASTLQDCLISVLV
;
A
#
# COMPACT_ATOMS: atom_id res chain seq x y z
N PRO A 1 43.58 25.25 -29.36
CA PRO A 1 43.80 23.79 -29.48
C PRO A 1 44.80 23.27 -28.42
N PRO A 2 44.78 22.00 -28.02
CA PRO A 2 43.69 21.21 -27.44
C PRO A 2 44.10 20.47 -26.13
N ARG A 3 43.13 19.78 -25.47
CA ARG A 3 43.19 18.47 -24.75
C ARG A 3 41.95 18.37 -23.83
N SER A 4 40.86 17.65 -24.16
CA SER A 4 40.57 16.20 -23.92
C SER A 4 40.91 15.76 -22.47
N ASP A 5 40.11 15.03 -21.69
CA ASP A 5 39.09 14.04 -21.99
C ASP A 5 38.27 13.70 -20.71
N ALA A 6 37.22 12.90 -20.88
CA ALA A 6 36.18 12.47 -19.95
C ALA A 6 36.63 11.87 -18.59
N THR A 7 35.78 12.03 -17.57
CA THR A 7 35.59 11.01 -16.52
C THR A 7 34.10 10.80 -16.28
N GLU A 8 33.63 9.64 -16.74
CA GLU A 8 32.29 9.10 -16.49
C GLU A 8 32.14 8.77 -14.99
N GLY A 9 31.13 9.35 -14.35
CA GLY A 9 30.72 8.95 -13.00
C GLY A 9 29.92 7.65 -13.07
N GLU A 10 30.60 6.51 -12.90
CA GLU A 10 29.96 5.19 -12.86
C GLU A 10 28.91 5.10 -11.75
N SER A 11 27.68 4.81 -12.18
CA SER A 11 26.53 4.52 -11.34
C SER A 11 26.77 3.24 -10.52
N ARG A 12 26.86 3.37 -9.19
CA ARG A 12 26.95 2.26 -8.21
C ARG A 12 25.69 1.37 -8.22
N ARG A 13 25.52 0.52 -9.22
CA ARG A 13 24.50 -0.55 -9.23
C ARG A 13 25.17 -1.89 -8.97
N ASN A 14 24.74 -2.57 -7.91
CA ASN A 14 25.16 -3.93 -7.58
C ASN A 14 24.66 -4.90 -8.68
N PRO A 15 25.57 -5.58 -9.42
CA PRO A 15 25.23 -6.45 -10.54
C PRO A 15 24.50 -7.74 -10.15
N GLU A 16 24.48 -8.14 -8.87
CA GLU A 16 23.78 -9.35 -8.41
C GLU A 16 22.25 -9.21 -8.35
N ARG A 17 21.70 -8.01 -8.61
CA ARG A 17 20.25 -7.79 -8.54
C ARG A 17 19.48 -8.29 -9.76
N ALA A 18 20.16 -8.65 -10.84
CA ALA A 18 19.53 -8.92 -12.13
C ALA A 18 18.97 -10.35 -12.32
N THR A 19 19.23 -11.29 -11.41
CA THR A 19 18.92 -12.73 -11.67
C THR A 19 18.05 -13.43 -10.65
N ARG A 20 17.50 -12.76 -9.61
CA ARG A 20 16.48 -13.42 -8.74
C ARG A 20 15.09 -13.41 -9.38
N ARG A 21 14.87 -14.34 -10.31
CA ARG A 21 13.55 -14.91 -10.60
C ARG A 21 13.41 -16.25 -9.88
N ARG A 22 12.85 -16.22 -8.67
CA ARG A 22 11.97 -17.24 -8.06
C ARG A 22 11.82 -16.95 -6.56
N THR A 23 10.61 -16.58 -6.16
CA THR A 23 10.20 -16.63 -4.75
C THR A 23 10.00 -18.09 -4.36
N ARG A 24 10.31 -18.43 -3.11
CA ARG A 24 10.34 -19.79 -2.55
C ARG A 24 8.97 -20.51 -2.52
N SER A 25 7.91 -19.84 -2.99
CA SER A 25 6.52 -20.27 -2.92
C SER A 25 6.03 -21.14 -4.08
N MET A 26 6.91 -21.64 -4.95
CA MET A 26 6.56 -22.46 -6.13
C MET A 26 7.55 -23.62 -6.36
N ALA A 27 8.01 -24.28 -5.30
CA ALA A 27 8.68 -25.57 -5.42
C ALA A 27 7.61 -26.68 -5.25
N ALA A 28 7.32 -27.41 -6.32
CA ALA A 28 6.56 -28.65 -6.24
C ALA A 28 7.45 -29.70 -5.54
N SER A 29 6.98 -30.23 -4.42
CA SER A 29 7.58 -31.37 -3.73
C SER A 29 6.87 -32.64 -4.20
N GLU A 30 7.66 -33.60 -4.68
CA GLU A 30 7.20 -34.95 -5.00
C GLU A 30 6.88 -35.74 -3.72
N ASP A 31 5.83 -36.53 -3.82
CA ASP A 31 5.21 -37.34 -2.77
C ASP A 31 5.88 -38.73 -2.68
N PRO A 32 6.14 -39.24 -1.46
CA PRO A 32 6.05 -40.66 -1.20
C PRO A 32 5.15 -40.98 0.01
N SER A 33 3.87 -41.20 -0.26
CA SER A 33 2.92 -42.15 0.32
C SER A 33 3.24 -42.82 1.67
N ALA A 34 2.37 -42.51 2.63
CA ALA A 34 1.61 -43.40 3.54
C ALA A 34 2.15 -43.80 4.93
N GLN A 35 1.19 -43.74 5.87
CA GLN A 35 1.04 -44.43 7.16
C GLN A 35 1.47 -43.67 8.43
N GLN A 36 0.55 -42.86 8.98
CA GLN A 36 0.06 -42.99 10.36
C GLN A 36 -1.13 -42.03 10.59
N GLU A 37 -2.34 -42.58 10.50
CA GLU A 37 -3.54 -41.97 11.09
C GLU A 37 -3.60 -42.28 12.58
N ALA A 38 -4.33 -41.41 13.30
CA ALA A 38 -4.63 -41.39 14.73
C ALA A 38 -3.56 -40.70 15.60
N GLU A 39 -3.87 -39.48 16.06
CA GLU A 39 -4.16 -39.14 17.46
C GLU A 39 -4.38 -37.62 17.57
N GLY A 40 -5.61 -37.19 17.92
CA GLY A 40 -5.90 -35.85 18.45
C GLY A 40 -6.54 -34.85 17.49
N GLU A 41 -7.80 -35.05 17.09
CA GLU A 41 -8.65 -33.90 16.71
C GLU A 41 -8.97 -33.11 17.99
N LEU A 42 -8.11 -32.15 18.33
CA LEU A 42 -8.54 -31.02 19.16
C LEU A 42 -9.58 -30.25 18.34
N SER A 43 -10.71 -29.89 18.96
CA SER A 43 -11.75 -29.17 18.24
C SER A 43 -11.15 -27.88 17.66
N LEU A 44 -11.46 -27.56 16.41
CA LEU A 44 -11.03 -26.33 15.72
C LEU A 44 -11.21 -25.07 16.58
N GLU A 45 -12.19 -25.06 17.49
CA GLU A 45 -12.42 -23.97 18.44
C GLU A 45 -11.33 -23.83 19.50
N GLU A 46 -10.78 -24.93 20.00
CA GLU A 46 -9.72 -24.95 21.02
C GLU A 46 -8.39 -24.48 20.41
N GLU A 47 -8.07 -24.91 19.19
CA GLU A 47 -6.91 -24.45 18.43
C GLU A 47 -7.01 -22.96 18.06
N LEU A 48 -8.21 -22.47 17.68
CA LEU A 48 -8.44 -21.05 17.41
C LEU A 48 -8.31 -20.18 18.67
N LEU A 49 -8.71 -20.69 19.85
CA LEU A 49 -8.59 -19.98 21.12
C LEU A 49 -7.14 -19.89 21.58
N GLU A 50 -6.36 -20.98 21.48
CA GLU A 50 -4.94 -20.95 21.81
C GLU A 50 -4.14 -20.04 20.88
N VAL A 51 -4.41 -20.07 19.57
CA VAL A 51 -3.78 -19.14 18.61
C VAL A 51 -4.16 -17.70 18.93
N ARG A 52 -5.41 -17.44 19.34
CA ARG A 52 -5.86 -16.11 19.74
C ARG A 52 -5.18 -15.63 21.01
N ASP A 53 -4.99 -16.50 22.00
CA ASP A 53 -4.35 -16.16 23.28
C ASP A 53 -2.84 -15.98 23.14
N VAL A 54 -2.15 -16.84 22.39
CA VAL A 54 -0.72 -16.69 22.10
C VAL A 54 -0.46 -15.45 21.24
N TYR A 55 -1.32 -15.18 20.26
CA TYR A 55 -1.22 -13.98 19.43
C TYR A 55 -1.53 -12.71 20.24
N TRP A 56 -2.51 -12.76 21.14
CA TRP A 56 -2.83 -11.69 22.09
C TRP A 56 -1.68 -11.42 23.05
N ILE A 57 -1.04 -12.46 23.60
CA ILE A 57 0.13 -12.38 24.47
C ILE A 57 1.33 -11.79 23.72
N ILE A 58 1.60 -12.21 22.48
CA ILE A 58 2.66 -11.62 21.64
C ILE A 58 2.36 -10.14 21.34
N PHE A 59 1.09 -9.79 21.15
CA PHE A 59 0.65 -8.42 20.87
C PHE A 59 0.72 -7.49 22.10
N LEU A 60 0.52 -8.03 23.31
CA LEU A 60 0.59 -7.31 24.58
C LEU A 60 2.02 -7.21 25.15
N ILE A 61 2.84 -8.27 25.04
CA ILE A 61 4.13 -8.39 25.72
C ILE A 61 5.30 -7.82 24.90
N ALA A 62 5.17 -7.68 23.58
CA ALA A 62 6.21 -7.06 22.75
C ALA A 62 5.86 -5.59 22.45
N PRO A 63 6.14 -4.62 23.34
CA PRO A 63 6.15 -3.24 22.94
C PRO A 63 7.20 -3.12 21.85
N ARG A 64 6.75 -2.95 20.59
CA ARG A 64 7.65 -2.48 19.54
C ARG A 64 8.24 -1.19 20.09
N HIS A 65 9.51 -1.21 20.47
CA HIS A 65 10.24 -0.04 20.95
C HIS A 65 10.10 1.04 19.88
N ARG A 66 9.06 1.89 20.01
CA ARG A 66 8.96 3.12 19.27
C ARG A 66 10.02 3.99 19.89
N GLY A 67 11.18 4.06 19.24
CA GLY A 67 12.04 5.21 19.42
C GLY A 67 11.18 6.47 19.27
N THR A 68 11.49 7.50 20.06
CA THR A 68 10.80 8.80 20.02
C THR A 68 10.49 9.19 18.57
N PRO A 69 9.24 9.54 18.23
CA PRO A 69 8.88 9.92 16.87
C PRO A 69 9.85 11.01 16.40
N ARG A 70 10.68 10.68 15.41
CA ARG A 70 11.57 11.70 14.83
C ARG A 70 10.68 12.78 14.21
N PRO A 71 10.96 14.07 14.48
CA PRO A 71 10.18 15.14 13.89
C PRO A 71 10.19 14.99 12.36
N ASN A 72 9.02 15.15 11.75
CA ASN A 72 8.88 14.96 10.31
C ASN A 72 9.58 16.11 9.56
N GLN A 73 10.78 15.84 9.05
CA GLN A 73 11.58 16.82 8.30
C GLN A 73 11.15 16.95 6.82
N SER A 74 10.08 16.27 6.40
CA SER A 74 9.62 16.38 5.01
C SER A 74 9.04 17.76 4.73
N LYS A 75 9.48 18.35 3.62
CA LYS A 75 9.01 19.67 3.19
C LYS A 75 7.49 19.64 2.99
N PRO A 76 6.77 20.73 3.34
CA PRO A 76 5.39 20.90 2.91
C PRO A 76 5.31 20.77 1.39
N HIS A 77 4.30 20.06 0.92
CA HIS A 77 4.01 20.04 -0.50
C HIS A 77 3.47 21.41 -0.94
N VAL A 78 3.70 21.77 -2.20
CA VAL A 78 3.12 22.98 -2.79
C VAL A 78 1.72 22.61 -3.29
N VAL A 79 0.70 23.29 -2.77
CA VAL A 79 -0.67 23.15 -3.27
C VAL A 79 -0.73 23.83 -4.63
N ARG A 80 -0.95 23.03 -5.67
CA ARG A 80 -1.10 23.49 -7.04
C ARG A 80 -2.58 23.70 -7.33
N PRO A 81 -2.99 24.84 -7.93
CA PRO A 81 -4.39 25.15 -8.18
C PRO A 81 -4.95 24.32 -9.37
N VAL A 82 -6.28 24.21 -9.52
CA VAL A 82 -6.89 23.29 -10.52
C VAL A 82 -6.73 23.79 -11.96
N GLU A 83 -6.64 25.10 -12.13
CA GLU A 83 -6.55 25.82 -13.40
C GLU A 83 -5.20 25.56 -14.08
N ASP A 84 -4.18 25.24 -13.29
CA ASP A 84 -2.85 24.89 -13.80
C ASP A 84 -2.80 23.48 -14.37
N ILE A 85 -3.79 22.61 -14.13
CA ILE A 85 -3.83 21.23 -14.63
C ILE A 85 -4.09 21.24 -16.13
N THR A 86 -3.15 20.73 -16.92
CA THR A 86 -3.30 20.69 -18.37
C THR A 86 -3.98 19.40 -18.84
N GLU A 87 -4.61 19.45 -20.00
CA GLU A 87 -5.23 18.25 -20.60
C GLU A 87 -4.19 17.15 -20.87
N ASP A 88 -2.98 17.51 -21.30
CA ASP A 88 -1.88 16.58 -21.53
C ASP A 88 -1.51 15.80 -20.25
N GLU A 89 -1.53 16.46 -19.09
CA GLU A 89 -1.29 15.78 -17.82
C GLU A 89 -2.42 14.82 -17.46
N LEU A 90 -3.67 15.17 -17.76
CA LEU A 90 -4.81 14.26 -17.58
C LEU A 90 -4.67 13.04 -18.49
N GLN A 91 -4.19 13.20 -19.73
CA GLN A 91 -3.94 12.08 -20.63
C GLN A 91 -2.79 11.17 -20.16
N LEU A 92 -1.79 11.72 -19.47
CA LEU A 92 -0.66 10.98 -18.91
C LEU A 92 -0.98 10.17 -17.64
N VAL A 93 -2.21 10.21 -17.11
CA VAL A 93 -2.62 9.36 -15.99
C VAL A 93 -2.71 7.90 -16.47
N ALA A 94 -1.93 7.01 -15.83
CA ALA A 94 -1.94 5.59 -16.15
C ALA A 94 -3.26 4.92 -15.74
N ASP A 95 -3.87 4.14 -16.64
CA ASP A 95 -5.09 3.41 -16.34
C ASP A 95 -4.82 2.03 -15.75
N ASN A 96 -3.72 1.37 -16.16
CA ASN A 96 -3.31 0.07 -15.61
C ASN A 96 -1.88 0.09 -15.06
N MET A 97 -1.52 -0.95 -14.31
CA MET A 97 -0.16 -1.09 -13.76
C MET A 97 0.89 -1.33 -14.86
N THR A 98 0.50 -1.92 -15.97
CA THR A 98 1.34 -2.24 -17.15
C THR A 98 1.70 -1.01 -17.97
N ASP A 99 0.85 0.02 -17.93
CA ASP A 99 0.97 1.20 -18.79
C ASP A 99 2.01 2.20 -18.26
N LYS A 100 2.60 1.89 -17.09
CA LYS A 100 3.53 2.77 -16.41
C LYS A 100 4.93 2.70 -17.01
N THR A 101 5.43 3.85 -17.44
CA THR A 101 6.84 4.00 -17.83
C THR A 101 7.71 4.35 -16.63
N TYR A 102 8.75 3.54 -16.38
CA TYR A 102 9.70 3.70 -15.27
C TYR A 102 10.88 4.58 -15.72
N ASN A 103 10.85 5.86 -15.35
CA ASN A 103 11.93 6.82 -15.60
C ASN A 103 11.99 7.86 -14.46
N SER A 104 12.69 8.98 -14.65
CA SER A 104 12.85 10.13 -13.75
C SER A 104 11.55 10.92 -13.48
N GLY A 105 10.51 10.24 -12.99
CA GLY A 105 9.24 10.85 -12.62
C GLY A 105 9.02 10.96 -11.11
N SER A 106 7.75 11.04 -10.73
CA SER A 106 7.28 11.16 -9.35
C SER A 106 7.00 9.79 -8.72
N THR A 107 6.98 9.70 -7.39
CA THR A 107 6.78 8.44 -6.67
C THR A 107 5.36 8.33 -6.12
N CYS A 108 4.68 7.23 -6.43
CA CYS A 108 3.37 6.94 -5.87
C CYS A 108 3.47 6.52 -4.40
N HIS A 109 2.65 7.10 -3.52
CA HIS A 109 2.57 6.76 -2.10
C HIS A 109 2.26 5.27 -1.86
N GLN A 110 1.29 4.72 -2.62
CA GLN A 110 0.78 3.37 -2.39
C GLN A 110 1.73 2.27 -2.89
N CYS A 111 2.11 2.30 -4.17
CA CYS A 111 2.97 1.28 -4.76
C CYS A 111 4.46 1.61 -4.67
N ARG A 112 4.83 2.84 -4.28
CA ARG A 112 6.22 3.31 -4.12
C ARG A 112 7.06 3.19 -5.40
N GLN A 113 6.40 3.08 -6.55
CA GLN A 113 7.03 3.09 -7.86
C GLN A 113 7.27 4.54 -8.30
N LYS A 114 8.44 4.78 -8.90
CA LYS A 114 8.79 6.05 -9.55
C LYS A 114 8.56 5.91 -11.05
N THR A 115 7.65 6.71 -11.57
CA THR A 115 7.11 6.56 -12.93
C THR A 115 6.70 7.94 -13.45
N VAL A 116 6.64 8.08 -14.78
CA VAL A 116 6.37 9.38 -15.45
C VAL A 116 4.90 9.77 -15.47
N ASP A 117 3.99 8.83 -15.21
CA ASP A 117 2.55 9.06 -15.18
C ASP A 117 2.16 10.17 -14.21
N THR A 118 1.14 10.93 -14.59
CA THR A 118 0.56 11.95 -13.73
C THR A 118 -0.06 11.31 -12.50
N LYS A 119 0.23 11.90 -11.34
CA LYS A 119 -0.27 11.45 -10.03
C LYS A 119 -1.06 12.58 -9.41
N THR A 120 -1.90 12.25 -8.44
CA THR A 120 -2.66 13.25 -7.69
C THR A 120 -1.77 14.28 -7.00
N CYS A 121 -2.33 15.47 -6.78
CA CYS A 121 -1.77 16.49 -5.90
C CYS A 121 -2.80 16.80 -4.80
N CYS A 122 -2.40 16.68 -3.53
CA CYS A 122 -3.29 16.98 -2.41
C CYS A 122 -3.54 18.49 -2.32
N ARG A 123 -4.71 18.90 -1.82
CA ARG A 123 -5.05 20.31 -1.56
C ARG A 123 -4.96 20.70 -0.08
N SER A 124 -4.59 19.76 0.79
CA SER A 124 -4.48 19.98 2.23
C SER A 124 -3.14 20.63 2.59
N GLU A 125 -3.14 21.81 3.18
CA GLU A 125 -1.91 22.56 3.58
C GLU A 125 -0.94 21.73 4.45
N ASP A 126 -1.48 20.86 5.31
CA ASP A 126 -0.69 19.98 6.18
C ASP A 126 -0.05 18.79 5.46
N CYS A 127 -0.35 18.54 4.19
CA CYS A 127 0.22 17.41 3.45
C CYS A 127 1.72 17.60 3.25
N ARG A 128 2.50 16.55 3.51
CA ARG A 128 3.97 16.61 3.46
C ARG A 128 4.54 15.61 2.46
N GLY A 129 5.61 16.02 1.78
CA GLY A 129 6.35 15.18 0.83
C GLY A 129 5.46 14.51 -0.21
N ILE A 130 5.66 13.19 -0.40
CA ILE A 130 4.97 12.40 -1.44
C ILE A 130 3.62 11.80 -0.97
N GLN A 131 3.13 12.14 0.23
CA GLN A 131 1.90 11.55 0.78
C GLN A 131 0.66 11.81 -0.08
N GLY A 132 0.63 12.94 -0.79
CA GLY A 132 -0.47 13.32 -1.67
C GLY A 132 -0.46 12.66 -3.06
N GLN A 133 0.59 11.93 -3.43
CA GLN A 133 0.79 11.45 -4.80
C GLN A 133 0.35 10.00 -4.98
N PHE A 134 -0.73 9.77 -5.73
CA PHE A 134 -1.23 8.46 -6.11
C PHE A 134 -1.32 8.35 -7.64
N CYS A 135 -0.81 7.25 -8.18
CA CYS A 135 -1.05 6.89 -9.58
C CYS A 135 -2.47 6.33 -9.76
N GLY A 136 -2.99 6.41 -10.99
CA GLY A 136 -4.33 5.95 -11.38
C GLY A 136 -4.76 4.61 -10.79
N PRO A 137 -4.03 3.50 -11.04
CA PRO A 137 -4.46 2.18 -10.62
C PRO A 137 -4.48 2.02 -9.10
N CYS A 138 -3.60 2.74 -8.38
CA CYS A 138 -3.57 2.66 -6.94
C CYS A 138 -4.73 3.40 -6.29
N LEU A 139 -5.05 4.61 -6.78
CA LEU A 139 -6.15 5.38 -6.22
C LEU A 139 -7.49 4.64 -6.46
N ARG A 140 -7.71 4.20 -7.70
CA ARG A 140 -8.91 3.47 -8.12
C ARG A 140 -9.09 2.18 -7.34
N ASN A 141 -8.10 1.28 -7.39
CA ASN A 141 -8.27 -0.06 -6.81
C ASN A 141 -8.25 -0.06 -5.27
N ARG A 142 -7.64 0.95 -4.63
CA ARG A 142 -7.55 0.99 -3.17
C ARG A 142 -8.62 1.82 -2.49
N TYR A 143 -9.14 2.84 -3.16
CA TYR A 143 -10.02 3.84 -2.56
C TYR A 143 -11.25 4.16 -3.42
N GLY A 144 -11.38 3.57 -4.61
CA GLY A 144 -12.54 3.79 -5.48
C GLY A 144 -12.56 5.16 -6.16
N GLU A 145 -11.44 5.90 -6.12
CA GLU A 145 -11.34 7.27 -6.62
C GLU A 145 -10.58 7.35 -7.95
N ASP A 146 -10.96 8.30 -8.80
CA ASP A 146 -10.32 8.57 -10.08
C ASP A 146 -9.34 9.74 -9.98
N VAL A 147 -8.15 9.59 -10.57
CA VAL A 147 -7.08 10.61 -10.49
C VAL A 147 -7.43 11.86 -11.29
N ARG A 148 -8.09 11.74 -12.45
CA ARG A 148 -8.46 12.90 -13.27
C ARG A 148 -9.48 13.76 -12.53
N LYS A 149 -10.49 13.12 -11.92
CA LYS A 149 -11.46 13.79 -11.04
C LYS A 149 -10.78 14.45 -9.84
N ALA A 150 -9.86 13.74 -9.18
CA ALA A 150 -9.14 14.27 -8.02
C ALA A 150 -8.24 15.48 -8.36
N LEU A 151 -7.65 15.53 -9.56
CA LEU A 151 -6.83 16.66 -10.01
C LEU A 151 -7.65 17.92 -10.26
N LEU A 152 -8.88 17.75 -10.78
CA LEU A 152 -9.81 18.82 -11.10
C LEU A 152 -10.69 19.26 -9.91
N ASP A 153 -10.59 18.59 -8.77
CA ASP A 153 -11.33 18.94 -7.55
C ASP A 153 -10.47 19.86 -6.65
N PRO A 154 -10.90 21.13 -6.43
CA PRO A 154 -10.13 22.10 -5.65
C PRO A 154 -10.09 21.80 -4.15
N VAL A 155 -10.98 20.94 -3.65
CA VAL A 155 -11.06 20.56 -2.23
C VAL A 155 -10.58 19.13 -1.97
N TRP A 156 -10.05 18.44 -2.99
CA TRP A 156 -9.63 17.06 -2.85
C TRP A 156 -8.50 16.88 -1.82
N LYS A 157 -8.70 15.95 -0.90
CA LYS A 157 -7.71 15.55 0.11
C LYS A 157 -7.29 14.11 -0.10
N CYS A 158 -6.00 13.84 -0.02
CA CYS A 158 -5.48 12.49 -0.21
C CYS A 158 -5.90 11.54 0.94
N PRO A 159 -5.92 10.21 0.70
CA PRO A 159 -6.28 9.23 1.73
C PRO A 159 -5.48 9.37 3.05
N PRO A 160 -4.16 9.68 3.04
CA PRO A 160 -3.42 9.97 4.28
C PRO A 160 -3.96 11.18 5.05
N CYS A 161 -4.25 12.30 4.38
CA CYS A 161 -4.79 13.51 5.03
C CYS A 161 -6.20 13.31 5.56
N ARG A 162 -6.97 12.39 4.98
CA ARG A 162 -8.30 11.98 5.48
C ARG A 162 -8.23 10.92 6.59
N GLY A 163 -7.06 10.37 6.90
CA GLY A 163 -6.92 9.31 7.90
C GLY A 163 -7.45 7.94 7.46
N ILE A 164 -7.69 7.73 6.17
CA ILE A 164 -8.25 6.47 5.62
C ILE A 164 -7.21 5.62 4.87
N CYS A 165 -5.94 6.06 4.83
CA CYS A 165 -4.90 5.37 4.08
C CYS A 165 -4.65 3.96 4.62
N ASN A 166 -4.87 2.96 3.76
CA ASN A 166 -4.71 1.55 4.13
C ASN A 166 -3.33 0.97 3.72
N CYS A 167 -2.36 1.82 3.36
CA CYS A 167 -1.01 1.37 3.02
C CYS A 167 -0.25 0.84 4.24
N SER A 168 0.73 -0.04 4.01
CA SER A 168 1.48 -0.69 5.10
C SER A 168 2.26 0.30 5.98
N PHE A 169 2.82 1.38 5.40
CA PHE A 169 3.57 2.36 6.19
C PHE A 169 2.67 3.24 7.07
N CYS A 170 1.53 3.70 6.56
CA CYS A 170 0.60 4.51 7.35
C CYS A 170 0.00 3.67 8.48
N ARG A 171 -0.50 2.46 8.18
CA ARG A 171 -1.01 1.56 9.22
C ARG A 171 0.04 1.24 10.28
N GLN A 172 1.28 0.96 9.86
CA GLN A 172 2.36 0.67 10.80
C GLN A 172 2.69 1.85 11.71
N ARG A 173 2.64 3.09 11.19
CA ARG A 173 2.82 4.32 11.96
C ARG A 173 1.72 4.51 13.00
N GLU A 174 0.51 4.11 12.67
CA GLU A 174 -0.65 4.10 13.57
C GLU A 174 -0.65 2.90 14.54
N GLY A 175 0.29 1.96 14.42
CA GLY A 175 0.34 0.75 15.25
C GLY A 175 -0.60 -0.37 14.80
N ARG A 176 -1.17 -0.28 13.60
CA ARG A 176 -2.03 -1.31 13.01
C ARG A 176 -1.19 -2.25 12.13
N CYS A 177 -1.62 -3.51 11.99
CA CYS A 177 -1.03 -4.45 11.04
C CYS A 177 -1.07 -3.90 9.60
N PRO A 178 -0.23 -4.32 8.66
CA PRO A 178 -0.37 -3.95 7.25
C PRO A 178 -1.55 -4.69 6.57
N THR A 179 -2.16 -4.13 5.52
CA THR A 179 -3.24 -4.85 4.78
C THR A 179 -2.74 -5.87 3.75
N GLY A 180 -1.46 -5.80 3.36
CA GLY A 180 -0.95 -6.58 2.22
C GLY A 180 -1.63 -6.22 0.88
N ILE A 181 -1.61 -7.17 -0.06
CA ILE A 181 -2.25 -7.09 -1.38
C ILE A 181 -3.70 -7.55 -1.24
N LEU A 182 -4.63 -6.61 -1.06
CA LEU A 182 -6.04 -6.94 -0.74
C LEU A 182 -7.01 -6.79 -1.93
N PHE A 183 -6.57 -6.19 -3.03
CA PHE A 183 -7.47 -5.90 -4.15
C PHE A 183 -8.06 -7.15 -4.82
N PRO A 184 -7.30 -8.22 -5.10
CA PRO A 184 -7.88 -9.45 -5.67
C PRO A 184 -8.95 -10.07 -4.76
N LEU A 185 -8.74 -10.03 -3.44
CA LEU A 185 -9.72 -10.51 -2.47
C LEU A 185 -10.97 -9.63 -2.47
N ALA A 186 -10.81 -8.30 -2.48
CA ALA A 186 -11.94 -7.38 -2.56
C ALA A 186 -12.79 -7.65 -3.83
N GLN A 187 -12.13 -7.85 -4.97
CA GLN A 187 -12.81 -8.18 -6.23
C GLN A 187 -13.54 -9.53 -6.15
N PHE A 188 -12.93 -10.55 -5.55
CA PHE A 188 -13.57 -11.85 -5.33
C PHE A 188 -14.88 -11.72 -4.52
N HIS A 189 -14.91 -10.80 -3.56
CA HIS A 189 -16.12 -10.47 -2.78
C HIS A 189 -17.05 -9.45 -3.45
N GLY A 190 -16.83 -9.10 -4.72
CA GLY A 190 -17.70 -8.20 -5.49
C GLY A 190 -17.47 -6.71 -5.26
N PHE A 191 -16.36 -6.31 -4.64
CA PHE A 191 -16.02 -4.90 -4.42
C PHE A 191 -15.11 -4.36 -5.54
N SER A 192 -15.39 -3.13 -5.96
CA SER A 192 -14.58 -2.38 -6.94
C SER A 192 -13.28 -1.82 -6.35
N ASP A 193 -13.18 -1.75 -5.02
CA ASP A 193 -12.02 -1.20 -4.32
C ASP A 193 -11.86 -1.76 -2.91
N VAL A 194 -10.63 -1.64 -2.39
CA VAL A 194 -10.27 -2.16 -1.07
C VAL A 194 -10.91 -1.39 0.09
N HIS A 195 -11.10 -0.08 -0.04
CA HIS A 195 -11.62 0.73 1.06
C HIS A 195 -13.09 0.40 1.35
N SER A 196 -13.91 0.25 0.31
CA SER A 196 -15.30 -0.20 0.42
C SER A 196 -15.40 -1.59 1.05
N TYR A 197 -14.54 -2.53 0.61
CA TYR A 197 -14.47 -3.87 1.20
C TYR A 197 -14.14 -3.83 2.70
N LEU A 198 -13.10 -3.08 3.09
CA LEU A 198 -12.71 -2.95 4.50
C LEU A 198 -13.79 -2.26 5.34
N SER A 199 -14.48 -1.27 4.78
CA SER A 199 -15.57 -0.56 5.46
C SER A 199 -16.75 -1.48 5.73
N ARG A 200 -17.11 -2.34 4.77
CA ARG A 200 -18.14 -3.38 4.96
C ARG A 200 -17.76 -4.38 6.03
N LEU A 201 -16.50 -4.83 6.07
CA LEU A 201 -16.03 -5.75 7.11
C LEU A 201 -16.09 -5.11 8.51
N ALA A 202 -15.66 -3.85 8.63
CA ALA A 202 -15.71 -3.12 9.89
C ALA A 202 -17.15 -2.95 10.39
N SER A 203 -18.10 -2.64 9.50
CA SER A 203 -19.51 -2.53 9.89
C SER A 203 -20.07 -3.85 10.37
N THR A 204 -19.82 -4.97 9.67
CA THR A 204 -20.28 -6.31 10.11
C THR A 204 -19.77 -6.64 11.51
N LEU A 205 -18.47 -6.39 11.77
CA LEU A 205 -17.88 -6.70 13.07
C LEU A 205 -18.50 -5.86 14.18
N GLN A 206 -18.80 -4.59 13.90
CA GLN A 206 -19.47 -3.71 14.85
C GLN A 206 -20.91 -4.18 15.14
N ASP A 207 -21.66 -4.58 14.11
CA ASP A 207 -23.02 -5.12 14.25
C ASP A 207 -23.03 -6.44 15.05
N CYS A 208 -22.06 -7.32 14.79
CA CYS A 208 -21.88 -8.56 15.54
C CYS A 208 -21.53 -8.30 17.01
N LEU A 209 -20.64 -7.34 17.30
CA LEU A 209 -20.29 -6.97 18.67
C LEU A 209 -21.49 -6.39 19.42
N ILE A 210 -22.30 -5.56 18.78
CA ILE A 210 -23.53 -5.02 19.38
C ILE A 210 -24.53 -6.15 19.66
N SER A 211 -24.72 -7.08 18.72
CA SER A 211 -25.65 -8.20 18.87
C SER A 211 -25.25 -9.21 19.96
N VAL A 212 -23.99 -9.20 20.40
CA VAL A 212 -23.50 -10.06 21.51
C VAL A 212 -23.55 -9.32 22.86
N LEU A 213 -23.68 -7.99 22.85
CA LEU A 213 -23.73 -7.14 24.05
C LEU A 213 -25.16 -6.74 24.46
N VAL A 214 -26.16 -7.01 23.62
CA VAL A 214 -27.60 -6.81 23.88
C VAL A 214 -28.25 -8.18 24.07
#